data_AF-A0A527FBI2-F1
#
_entry.id   AF-A0A527FBI2-F1
#
_cell.length_a   1.000
_cell.length_b   1.000
_cell.length_c   1.000
_cell.angle_alpha   90.00
_cell.angle_beta   90.00
_cell.angle_gamma   90.00
#
_symmetry.space_group_name_H-M   'P 1'
#
loop_
_entity.id
_entity.type
_entity.pdbx_description
1 polymer ?
#
loop_
_entity_poly.entity_id
_entity_poly.type
_entity_poly.pdbx_seq_one_letter_code
_entity_poly.pdbx_strand_id
1 'polypeptide(L)' 'MKALTWHGKGDIRCDQVADPAIEDDRDVIIKVTCCAICGSDLHLMNGYMPTMES' A
#
# COMPACT_ATOMS: atom_id res chain seq x y z
N MET A 1 -10.45 0.10 -6.76
CA MET A 1 -9.76 -1.21 -6.77
C MET A 1 -9.56 -1.78 -5.37
N LYS A 2 -9.18 -3.06 -5.24
CA LYS A 2 -8.77 -3.66 -3.95
C LYS A 2 -7.30 -3.36 -3.66
N ALA A 3 -6.96 -3.02 -2.42
CA ALA A 3 -5.58 -2.78 -1.99
C ALA A 3 -5.33 -3.23 -0.54
N LEU A 4 -4.10 -3.66 -0.23
CA LEU A 4 -3.68 -3.82 1.16
C LEU A 4 -3.40 -2.45 1.77
N THR A 5 -4.06 -2.15 2.86
CA THR A 5 -4.00 -0.87 3.59
C THR A 5 -3.60 -1.13 5.03
N TRP A 6 -2.80 -0.22 5.58
CA TRP A 6 -2.38 -0.26 6.98
C TRP A 6 -3.34 0.59 7.81
N HIS A 7 -3.93 -0.02 8.84
CA HIS A 7 -4.88 0.61 9.78
C HIS A 7 -4.29 0.84 11.17
N GLY A 8 -3.00 0.52 11.33
CA GLY A 8 -2.30 0.57 12.60
C GLY A 8 -1.37 -0.61 12.78
N LYS A 9 -0.59 -0.56 13.87
CA LYS A 9 0.36 -1.62 14.20
C LYS A 9 -0.34 -2.99 14.30
N GLY A 10 0.05 -3.92 13.44
CA GLY A 10 -0.52 -5.26 13.37
C GLY A 10 -1.89 -5.36 12.70
N ASP A 11 -2.40 -4.27 12.11
CA ASP A 11 -3.69 -4.24 11.42
C ASP A 11 -3.51 -3.87 9.95
N ILE A 12 -3.53 -4.88 9.09
CA ILE A 12 -3.48 -4.74 7.62
C ILE A 12 -4.74 -5.38 7.05
N ARG A 13 -5.47 -4.64 6.21
CA ARG A 13 -6.75 -5.07 5.65
C ARG A 13 -6.74 -4.94 4.13
N CYS A 14 -7.63 -5.68 3.48
CA CYS A 14 -7.86 -5.53 2.04
C CYS A 14 -9.11 -4.68 1.83
N ASP A 15 -8.91 -3.40 1.54
CA ASP A 15 -9.99 -2.43 1.37
C ASP A 15 -10.33 -2.19 -0.09
N GLN A 16 -11.52 -1.63 -0.31
CA GLN A 16 -11.90 -1.05 -1.60
C GLN A 16 -11.53 0.43 -1.61
N VAL A 17 -10.58 0.81 -2.46
CA VAL A 17 -10.10 2.19 -2.65
C VAL A 17 -10.47 2.72 -4.04
N ALA A 18 -10.29 4.01 -4.29
CA ALA A 18 -10.45 4.59 -5.63
C ALA A 18 -9.42 3.97 -6.62
N ASP A 19 -9.76 3.96 -7.90
CA ASP A 19 -8.78 3.61 -8.93
C ASP A 19 -7.76 4.75 -9.07
N PRO A 20 -6.48 4.43 -9.36
CA PRO A 20 -5.43 5.45 -9.47
C PRO A 20 -5.70 6.38 -10.66
N ALA A 21 -5.28 7.63 -10.52
CA ALA A 21 -5.26 8.62 -11.59
C ALA A 21 -3.82 9.00 -11.93
N ILE A 22 -3.61 9.52 -13.13
CA ILE A 22 -2.33 10.09 -13.56
C ILE A 22 -2.19 11.48 -12.93
N GLU A 23 -1.08 11.75 -12.23
CA GLU A 23 -0.81 13.03 -11.58
C GLU A 23 0.31 13.82 -12.29
N ASP A 24 1.32 13.13 -12.81
CA ASP A 24 2.44 13.68 -13.59
C ASP A 24 2.44 13.12 -15.01
N ASP A 25 3.06 13.84 -15.97
CA ASP A 25 3.11 13.44 -17.38
C ASP A 25 3.91 12.15 -17.64
N ARG A 26 4.71 11.72 -16.67
CA ARG A 26 5.54 10.51 -16.72
C ARG A 26 4.90 9.30 -16.05
N ASP A 27 3.71 9.43 -15.47
CA ASP A 27 3.07 8.32 -14.77
C ASP A 27 2.49 7.27 -15.73
N VAL A 28 2.37 6.04 -15.22
CA VAL A 28 1.67 4.95 -15.91
C VAL A 28 0.87 4.12 -14.91
N ILE A 29 -0.34 3.73 -15.30
CA ILE A 29 -1.18 2.82 -14.51
C ILE A 29 -0.94 1.39 -14.98
N ILE A 30 -0.52 0.53 -14.04
CA ILE A 30 -0.21 -0.88 -14.31
C ILE A 30 -1.26 -1.78 -13.66
N LYS A 31 -1.80 -2.74 -14.42
CA LYS A 31 -2.57 -3.84 -13.87
C LYS A 31 -1.62 -4.86 -13.23
N VAL A 32 -1.52 -4.84 -11.90
CA VAL A 32 -0.67 -5.76 -11.13
C VAL A 32 -1.11 -7.20 -11.36
N THR A 33 -0.20 -8.05 -11.84
CA THR A 33 -0.41 -9.50 -12.02
C THR A 33 0.13 -10.32 -10.84
N CYS A 34 1.21 -9.84 -10.21
CA CYS A 34 1.82 -10.43 -9.04
C CYS A 34 2.52 -9.33 -8.22
N CYS A 35 2.50 -9.46 -6.90
CA CYS A 35 3.25 -8.64 -5.96
C CYS A 35 3.70 -9.55 -4.81
N ALA A 36 4.96 -9.45 -4.40
CA ALA A 36 5.51 -10.24 -3.32
C ALA A 36 5.45 -9.47 -1.99
N ILE A 37 5.46 -10.21 -0.88
CA ILE A 37 5.69 -9.64 0.45
C ILE A 37 7.21 -9.65 0.68
N CYS A 38 7.75 -8.49 1.03
CA CYS A 38 9.17 -8.33 1.37
C CYS A 38 9.37 -8.34 2.89
N GLY A 39 10.56 -8.70 3.35
CA GLY A 39 10.91 -8.58 4.77
C GLY A 39 10.80 -7.14 5.29
N SER A 40 10.98 -6.14 4.42
CA SER A 40 10.84 -4.73 4.78
C SER A 40 9.40 -4.34 5.15
N ASP A 41 8.39 -5.08 4.68
CA ASP A 41 6.98 -4.79 4.98
C ASP A 41 6.69 -4.99 6.48
N LEU A 42 7.50 -5.80 7.17
CA LEU A 42 7.44 -5.95 8.62
C LEU A 42 7.76 -4.65 9.37
N HIS A 43 8.54 -3.74 8.77
CA HIS A 43 8.80 -2.43 9.36
C HIS A 43 7.54 -1.56 9.37
N LEU A 44 6.71 -1.64 8.32
CA LEU A 44 5.40 -0.97 8.23
C LEU A 44 4.41 -1.62 9.20
N MET A 45 4.26 -2.94 9.12
CA MET A 45 3.33 -3.72 9.94
C MET A 45 3.53 -3.47 11.44
N ASN A 46 4.79 -3.38 11.89
CA ASN A 46 5.13 -3.20 13.31
C ASN A 46 5.17 -1.72 13.75
N GLY A 47 4.89 -0.77 12.85
CA GLY A 47 4.84 0.66 13.16
C GLY A 47 6.23 1.28 13.40
N TYR A 48 7.27 0.77 12.73
CA TYR A 48 8.63 1.33 12.83
C TYR A 48 8.89 2.47 11.84
N MET A 49 7.97 2.72 10.90
CA MET A 49 8.05 3.84 9.96
C MET A 49 7.44 5.11 10.58
N PRO A 50 8.25 6.16 10.83
CA PRO A 50 7.87 7.28 11.69
C PRO A 50 6.80 8.21 11.10
N THR A 51 6.54 8.14 9.79
CA THR A 51 5.59 9.01 9.07
C THR A 51 4.35 8.26 8.60
N MET A 52 4.04 7.10 9.17
CA MET A 52 2.81 6.39 8.84
C MET A 52 1.61 7.03 9.52
N GLU A 53 0.56 7.26 8.74
CA GLU A 53 -0.74 7.75 9.21
C GLU A 53 -1.79 6.64 8.97
N SER A 54 -2.68 6.44 9.94
CA SER A 54 -3.77 5.44 9.92
C SER A 54 -5.12 6.10 9.71
#